data_AF-A0AAU1M285-F1
#
_entry.id   AF-A0AAU1M285-F1
#
_cell.length_a   1.000
_cell.length_b   1.000
_cell.length_c   1.000
_cell.angle_alpha   90.00
_cell.angle_beta   90.00
_cell.angle_gamma   90.00
#
_symmetry.space_group_name_H-M   'P 1'
#
loop_
_entity.id
_entity.type
_entity.pdbx_description
1 polymer ?
#
loop_
_entity_poly.entity_id
_entity_poly.type
_entity_poly.pdbx_seq_one_letter_code
_entity_poly.pdbx_strand_id
1 'polypeptide(L)'
;MTDSDRGDDVYQPQEPEASDPDDLLDLEDTLDTSAIDDVLDEGYSPPDRPWAVDDKGTTASEQHTGESLDSRLHREIPEDTDTAPDGPGDLAEGDGELYDDEVGTDRAGRLTQQGDGHVPSTLTAQDVGIDGAAASAEEAAMHLIPEEQDFFG
;
A
#
# COMPACT_ATOMS: atom_id res chain seq x y z
N MET A 1 -51.90 39.32 4.89
CA MET A 1 -50.53 39.75 4.53
C MET A 1 -49.60 38.70 5.10
N THR A 2 -48.99 37.96 4.18
CA THR A 2 -48.08 36.83 4.37
C THR A 2 -46.73 37.32 4.89
N ASP A 3 -46.10 36.56 5.78
CA ASP A 3 -44.64 36.59 5.93
C ASP A 3 -44.18 35.12 6.08
N SER A 4 -43.77 34.55 4.96
CA SER A 4 -43.16 33.23 4.83
C SER A 4 -42.02 33.39 3.83
N ASP A 5 -41.00 34.15 4.23
CA ASP A 5 -39.80 34.39 3.42
C ASP A 5 -38.53 34.22 4.28
N ARG A 6 -38.37 33.03 4.89
CA ARG A 6 -37.07 32.59 5.40
C ARG A 6 -36.92 31.10 5.21
N GLY A 7 -36.27 30.72 4.12
CA GLY A 7 -35.87 29.34 3.89
C GLY A 7 -35.22 29.04 2.54
N ASP A 8 -34.92 30.03 1.69
CA ASP A 8 -34.39 29.81 0.33
C ASP A 8 -32.89 30.10 0.17
N ASP A 9 -32.20 30.54 1.23
CA ASP A 9 -30.77 30.90 1.17
C ASP A 9 -29.83 29.73 1.57
N VAL A 10 -30.33 28.50 1.63
CA VAL A 10 -29.45 27.35 1.88
C VAL A 10 -28.67 27.07 0.61
N TYR A 11 -27.37 27.32 0.64
CA TYR A 11 -26.42 26.86 -0.37
C TYR A 11 -26.68 25.38 -0.64
N GLN A 12 -27.30 25.08 -1.79
CA GLN A 12 -27.25 23.73 -2.34
C GLN A 12 -25.86 23.60 -2.95
N PRO A 13 -25.04 22.59 -2.57
CA PRO A 13 -23.90 22.27 -3.39
C PRO A 13 -24.44 22.06 -4.80
N GLN A 14 -23.94 22.87 -5.74
CA GLN A 14 -24.13 22.54 -7.15
C GLN A 14 -23.52 21.14 -7.27
N GLU A 15 -24.35 20.13 -7.54
CA GLU A 15 -23.85 18.86 -8.05
C GLU A 15 -22.81 19.24 -9.11
N PRO A 16 -21.59 18.68 -9.12
CA PRO A 16 -20.69 18.90 -10.25
C PRO A 16 -21.54 18.61 -11.48
N GLU A 17 -21.67 19.59 -12.38
CA GLU A 17 -22.39 19.41 -13.64
C GLU A 17 -21.95 18.05 -14.15
N ALA A 18 -22.91 17.11 -14.24
CA ALA A 18 -22.63 15.79 -14.79
C ALA A 18 -21.85 16.06 -16.08
N SER A 19 -20.60 15.54 -16.17
CA SER A 19 -19.64 15.93 -17.20
C SER A 19 -20.36 16.24 -18.50
N ASP A 20 -20.24 17.49 -18.96
CA ASP A 20 -20.85 17.92 -20.22
C ASP A 20 -20.42 16.89 -21.28
N PRO A 21 -21.35 16.31 -22.07
CA PRO A 21 -21.01 15.23 -22.99
C PRO A 21 -19.96 15.64 -24.03
N ASP A 22 -19.77 16.94 -24.25
CA ASP A 22 -18.73 17.52 -25.10
C ASP A 22 -17.29 17.39 -24.52
N ASP A 23 -17.13 17.03 -23.24
CA ASP A 23 -15.81 16.81 -22.59
C ASP A 23 -15.36 15.33 -22.67
N LEU A 24 -16.16 14.43 -23.25
CA LEU A 24 -15.76 13.04 -23.49
C LEU A 24 -14.92 12.96 -24.76
N LEU A 25 -13.78 12.27 -24.69
CA LEU A 25 -12.91 12.06 -25.84
C LEU A 25 -13.54 11.06 -26.82
N ASP A 26 -13.41 11.32 -28.12
CA ASP A 26 -13.78 10.37 -29.18
C ASP A 26 -12.95 9.08 -29.04
N LEU A 27 -13.49 7.94 -29.46
CA LEU A 27 -12.82 6.64 -29.33
C LEU A 27 -11.44 6.61 -29.99
N GLU A 28 -11.26 7.34 -31.10
CA GLU A 28 -9.97 7.46 -31.80
C GLU A 28 -8.88 8.15 -30.97
N ASP A 29 -9.29 8.94 -29.98
CA ASP A 29 -8.42 9.67 -29.04
C ASP A 29 -8.29 8.96 -27.67
N THR A 30 -8.85 7.75 -27.53
CA THR A 30 -8.71 6.92 -26.33
C THR A 30 -7.97 5.61 -26.64
N LEU A 31 -7.41 4.97 -25.61
CA LEU A 31 -6.87 3.60 -25.72
C LEU A 31 -7.94 2.52 -25.51
N ASP A 32 -9.22 2.90 -25.50
CA ASP A 32 -10.31 1.97 -25.32
C ASP A 32 -10.51 1.11 -26.58
N THR A 33 -10.86 -0.16 -26.37
CA THR A 33 -11.05 -1.15 -27.43
C THR A 33 -12.48 -1.68 -27.48
N SER A 34 -13.39 -0.97 -26.80
CA SER A 34 -14.83 -1.26 -26.82
C SER A 34 -15.34 -1.29 -28.26
N ALA A 35 -16.19 -2.26 -28.59
CA ALA A 35 -16.62 -2.57 -29.96
C ALA A 35 -17.74 -1.65 -30.49
N ILE A 36 -17.85 -0.46 -29.91
CA ILE A 36 -18.90 0.54 -30.17
C ILE A 36 -18.27 1.67 -30.99
N ASP A 37 -19.04 2.36 -31.82
CA ASP A 37 -18.55 3.44 -32.71
C ASP A 37 -18.63 4.82 -32.03
N ASP A 38 -19.50 4.95 -31.03
CA ASP A 38 -19.70 6.15 -30.23
C ASP A 38 -19.76 5.77 -28.74
N VAL A 39 -18.97 6.45 -27.91
CA VAL A 39 -18.99 6.27 -26.45
C VAL A 39 -20.37 6.61 -25.87
N LEU A 40 -21.11 7.52 -26.51
CA LEU A 40 -22.44 7.96 -26.10
C LEU A 40 -23.52 6.87 -26.27
N ASP A 41 -23.24 5.81 -27.04
CA ASP A 41 -24.15 4.67 -27.18
C ASP A 41 -24.08 3.70 -25.97
N GLU A 42 -23.03 3.79 -25.14
CA GLU A 42 -22.92 3.01 -23.91
C GLU A 42 -23.76 3.67 -22.79
N GLY A 43 -24.98 3.16 -22.61
CA GLY A 43 -25.80 3.55 -21.46
C GLY A 43 -25.23 2.99 -20.15
N TYR A 44 -24.95 3.86 -19.17
CA TYR A 44 -24.69 3.39 -17.80
C TYR A 44 -25.95 2.70 -17.25
N SER A 45 -25.85 1.40 -16.97
CA SER A 45 -26.86 0.64 -16.24
C SER A 45 -26.45 0.55 -14.77
N PRO A 46 -27.09 1.30 -13.86
CA PRO A 46 -26.83 1.16 -12.43
C PRO A 46 -27.08 -0.28 -11.97
N PRO A 47 -26.40 -0.75 -10.91
CA PRO A 47 -26.65 -2.09 -10.39
C PRO A 47 -28.12 -2.23 -9.92
N ASP A 48 -28.74 -3.37 -10.25
CA ASP A 48 -30.14 -3.70 -9.88
C ASP A 48 -30.41 -3.76 -8.37
N ARG A 49 -29.35 -3.70 -7.56
CA ARG A 49 -29.41 -3.70 -6.11
C ARG A 49 -28.32 -2.79 -5.54
N PRO A 50 -28.59 -2.11 -4.42
CA PRO A 50 -27.59 -1.28 -3.80
C PRO A 50 -26.48 -2.16 -3.18
N TRP A 51 -25.24 -1.69 -3.25
CA TRP A 51 -24.06 -2.38 -2.72
C TRP A 51 -23.69 -1.83 -1.34
N ALA A 52 -23.16 -2.69 -0.48
CA ALA A 52 -22.63 -2.33 0.84
C ALA A 52 -23.63 -1.58 1.76
N VAL A 53 -24.94 -1.68 1.49
CA VAL A 53 -25.98 -1.03 2.33
C VAL A 53 -26.05 -1.60 3.74
N ASP A 54 -25.65 -2.85 3.89
CA ASP A 54 -25.59 -3.56 5.17
C ASP A 54 -24.17 -3.58 5.75
N ASP A 55 -23.21 -2.90 5.11
CA ASP A 55 -21.85 -2.79 5.62
C ASP A 55 -21.78 -1.79 6.78
N LYS A 56 -20.74 -1.95 7.61
CA LYS A 56 -20.49 -1.06 8.74
C LYS A 56 -20.02 0.31 8.24
N GLY A 57 -20.53 1.40 8.84
CA GLY A 57 -20.14 2.76 8.46
C GLY A 57 -21.19 3.49 7.61
N THR A 58 -22.37 2.88 7.44
CA THR A 58 -23.53 3.51 6.78
C THR A 58 -24.25 4.49 7.70
N THR A 59 -24.04 4.41 9.02
CA THR A 59 -24.60 5.35 9.99
C THR A 59 -23.56 6.34 10.56
N ALA A 60 -24.01 7.54 10.95
CA ALA A 60 -23.13 8.57 11.51
C ALA A 60 -22.40 8.11 12.79
N SER A 61 -23.06 7.30 13.62
CA SER A 61 -22.46 6.75 14.83
C SER A 61 -21.33 5.77 14.53
N GLU A 62 -21.47 4.95 13.48
CA GLU A 62 -20.45 4.01 13.06
C GLU A 62 -19.27 4.70 12.42
N GLN A 63 -19.48 5.75 11.62
CA GLN A 63 -18.38 6.55 11.08
C GLN A 63 -17.57 7.24 12.17
N HIS A 64 -18.25 7.74 13.21
CA HIS A 64 -17.57 8.36 14.35
C HIS A 64 -16.77 7.35 15.19
N THR A 65 -17.33 6.15 15.38
CA THR A 65 -16.67 5.09 16.15
C THR A 65 -15.56 4.39 15.35
N GLY A 66 -15.75 4.30 14.03
CA GLY A 66 -14.93 3.51 13.13
C GLY A 66 -15.18 2.00 13.25
N GLU A 67 -14.56 1.27 12.33
CA GLU A 67 -14.44 -0.18 12.40
C GLU A 67 -13.13 -0.57 13.09
N SER A 68 -13.15 -1.62 13.93
CA SER A 68 -11.94 -2.15 14.53
C SER A 68 -11.11 -2.93 13.50
N LEU A 69 -9.80 -2.99 13.71
CA LEU A 69 -8.91 -3.78 12.86
C LEU A 69 -9.32 -5.26 12.85
N ASP A 70 -9.62 -5.85 14.00
CA ASP A 70 -10.09 -7.24 14.10
C ASP A 70 -11.31 -7.53 13.21
N SER A 71 -12.28 -6.61 13.15
CA SER A 71 -13.48 -6.76 12.34
C SER A 71 -13.15 -6.76 10.84
N ARG A 72 -12.18 -5.93 10.42
CA ARG A 72 -11.70 -5.90 9.03
C ARG A 72 -10.97 -7.18 8.67
N LEU A 73 -10.08 -7.66 9.55
CA LEU A 73 -9.33 -8.90 9.36
C LEU A 73 -10.25 -10.12 9.28
N HIS A 74 -11.35 -10.15 10.03
CA HIS A 74 -12.28 -11.28 9.97
C HIS A 74 -13.06 -11.38 8.66
N ARG A 75 -13.16 -10.28 7.90
CA ARG A 75 -13.80 -10.24 6.57
C ARG A 75 -12.79 -10.50 5.44
N GLU A 76 -11.50 -10.42 5.74
CA GLU A 76 -10.44 -10.68 4.77
C GLU A 76 -10.53 -12.14 4.30
N ILE A 77 -10.51 -12.33 2.98
CA ILE A 77 -10.37 -13.64 2.35
C ILE A 77 -8.88 -13.75 2.01
N PRO A 78 -8.13 -14.69 2.61
CA PRO A 78 -6.74 -14.92 2.23
C PRO A 78 -6.64 -15.22 0.74
N GLU A 79 -5.65 -14.63 0.07
CA GLU A 79 -5.32 -15.01 -1.30
C GLU A 79 -4.92 -16.51 -1.33
N ASP A 80 -5.44 -17.27 -2.29
CA ASP A 80 -5.03 -18.66 -2.49
C ASP A 80 -3.58 -18.68 -3.00
N THR A 81 -2.66 -19.04 -2.11
CA THR A 81 -1.25 -19.29 -2.44
C THR A 81 -1.10 -20.68 -3.03
N ASP A 82 -1.66 -20.90 -4.22
CA ASP A 82 -1.57 -22.19 -4.94
C ASP A 82 -0.12 -22.54 -5.37
N THR A 83 0.82 -21.61 -5.18
CA THR A 83 2.25 -21.86 -5.32
C THR A 83 2.82 -22.21 -3.95
N ALA A 84 3.23 -23.47 -3.77
CA ALA A 84 4.03 -23.86 -2.62
C ALA A 84 5.27 -22.95 -2.56
N PRO A 85 5.58 -22.30 -1.42
CA PRO A 85 6.81 -21.52 -1.31
C PRO A 85 7.99 -22.51 -1.45
N ASP A 86 8.73 -22.41 -2.55
CA ASP A 86 9.83 -23.32 -2.91
C ASP A 86 11.19 -22.89 -2.34
N GLY A 87 11.19 -21.92 -1.42
CA GLY A 87 12.39 -21.46 -0.73
C GLY A 87 13.03 -20.25 -1.43
N PRO A 88 14.21 -19.80 -0.98
CA PRO A 88 14.84 -18.60 -1.55
C PRO A 88 15.16 -18.80 -3.04
N GLY A 89 14.69 -17.86 -3.88
CA GLY A 89 14.71 -17.98 -5.34
C GLY A 89 13.32 -18.22 -5.97
N ASP A 90 12.26 -17.80 -5.28
CA ASP A 90 10.84 -18.13 -5.48
C ASP A 90 10.16 -17.45 -6.69
N LEU A 91 10.94 -16.97 -7.66
CA LEU A 91 10.39 -16.61 -8.96
C LEU A 91 10.05 -17.90 -9.71
N ALA A 92 8.76 -18.17 -9.93
CA ALA A 92 8.34 -19.29 -10.75
C ALA A 92 8.97 -19.17 -12.16
N GLU A 93 9.75 -20.17 -12.56
CA GLU A 93 10.57 -20.18 -13.79
C GLU A 93 11.77 -19.22 -13.83
N GLY A 94 12.12 -18.60 -12.70
CA GLY A 94 13.35 -17.82 -12.56
C GLY A 94 14.55 -18.68 -12.18
N ASP A 95 15.74 -18.21 -12.57
CA ASP A 95 17.00 -18.69 -12.01
C ASP A 95 17.11 -18.10 -10.60
N GLY A 96 16.40 -18.71 -9.64
CA GLY A 96 16.51 -18.34 -8.24
C GLY A 96 17.97 -18.40 -7.80
N GLU A 97 18.61 -17.25 -7.61
CA GLU A 97 19.96 -17.19 -7.10
C GLU A 97 19.91 -17.50 -5.60
N LEU A 98 20.52 -18.61 -5.21
CA LEU A 98 20.70 -18.92 -3.79
C LEU A 98 21.52 -17.79 -3.15
N TYR A 99 21.15 -17.41 -1.92
CA TYR A 99 22.00 -16.51 -1.14
C TYR A 99 23.42 -17.10 -1.05
N ASP A 100 24.40 -16.37 -1.57
CA ASP A 100 25.81 -16.66 -1.38
C ASP A 100 26.32 -15.98 -0.09
N ASP A 101 27.63 -16.02 0.10
CA ASP A 101 28.32 -15.40 1.21
C ASP A 101 28.50 -13.88 1.05
N GLU A 102 27.95 -13.26 0.00
CA GLU A 102 27.95 -11.80 -0.19
C GLU A 102 26.69 -11.13 0.39
N VAL A 103 25.71 -11.91 0.88
CA VAL A 103 24.42 -11.42 1.39
C VAL A 103 24.17 -11.89 2.83
N GLY A 104 23.75 -10.94 3.67
CA GLY A 104 23.46 -11.16 5.09
C GLY A 104 21.97 -11.29 5.39
N THR A 105 21.59 -12.21 6.29
CA THR A 105 20.22 -12.28 6.83
C THR A 105 20.05 -11.54 8.15
N ASP A 106 21.15 -11.34 8.88
CA ASP A 106 21.13 -10.63 10.15
C ASP A 106 21.22 -9.13 9.90
N ARG A 107 20.27 -8.39 10.47
CA ARG A 107 20.22 -6.94 10.35
C ARG A 107 21.37 -6.28 11.14
N ALA A 108 22.02 -5.29 10.54
CA ALA A 108 22.97 -4.43 11.23
C ALA A 108 22.28 -3.50 12.24
N GLY A 109 22.87 -3.33 13.42
CA GLY A 109 22.40 -2.38 14.42
C GLY A 109 22.99 -0.99 14.26
N ARG A 110 22.76 -0.15 15.29
CA ARG A 110 23.27 1.22 15.32
C ARG A 110 24.79 1.22 15.45
N LEU A 111 25.47 1.88 14.52
CA LEU A 111 26.92 2.03 14.55
C LEU A 111 27.33 3.27 15.37
N THR A 112 28.17 3.06 16.37
CA THR A 112 28.78 4.15 17.15
C THR A 112 30.27 4.21 16.92
N GLN A 113 30.81 5.43 16.94
CA GLN A 113 32.26 5.62 16.87
C GLN A 113 32.89 5.12 18.18
N GLN A 114 33.48 3.93 18.12
CA GLN A 114 34.31 3.38 19.18
C GLN A 114 35.63 2.92 18.55
N GLY A 115 36.74 3.33 19.15
CA GLY A 115 38.08 3.01 18.69
C GLY A 115 39.01 2.78 19.87
N ASP A 116 39.89 1.79 19.76
CA ASP A 116 40.93 1.48 20.75
C ASP A 116 42.17 2.40 20.63
N GLY A 117 42.14 3.33 19.67
CA GLY A 117 43.21 4.28 19.38
C GLY A 117 44.28 3.78 18.42
N HIS A 118 44.23 2.51 17.97
CA HIS A 118 45.15 1.98 16.96
C HIS A 118 44.77 2.41 15.53
N VAL A 119 43.47 2.58 15.28
CA VAL A 119 42.91 2.98 13.99
C VAL A 119 42.19 4.32 14.15
N PRO A 120 42.28 5.25 13.18
CA PRO A 120 41.52 6.49 13.22
C PRO A 120 40.03 6.24 13.41
N SER A 121 39.39 7.00 14.30
CA SER A 121 37.99 6.79 14.67
C SER A 121 37.00 7.03 13.52
N THR A 122 37.43 7.66 12.44
CA THR A 122 36.65 7.80 11.19
C THR A 122 36.63 6.52 10.35
N LEU A 123 37.48 5.54 10.67
CA LEU A 123 37.61 4.27 9.95
C LEU A 123 37.15 3.08 10.79
N THR A 124 36.69 3.30 12.01
CA THR A 124 36.15 2.26 12.89
C THR A 124 34.78 2.64 13.40
N ALA A 125 33.91 1.63 13.53
CA ALA A 125 32.64 1.75 14.20
C ALA A 125 32.32 0.43 14.91
N GLN A 126 31.53 0.51 15.97
CA GLN A 126 31.04 -0.65 16.70
C GLN A 126 29.51 -0.66 16.65
N ASP A 127 28.96 -1.82 16.27
CA ASP A 127 27.55 -2.10 16.38
C ASP A 127 27.15 -2.26 17.86
N VAL A 128 26.16 -1.49 18.31
CA VAL A 128 25.62 -1.53 19.67
C VAL A 128 24.18 -2.08 19.72
N GLY A 129 23.74 -2.73 18.65
CA GLY A 129 22.44 -3.39 18.53
C GLY A 129 21.34 -2.53 17.91
N ILE A 130 20.19 -3.16 17.68
CA ILE A 130 19.01 -2.55 17.05
C ILE A 130 18.28 -1.64 18.05
N ASP A 131 17.92 -0.43 17.61
CA ASP A 131 17.03 0.45 18.38
C ASP A 131 15.57 -0.01 18.18
N GLY A 132 15.06 -0.76 19.16
CA GLY A 132 13.78 -1.48 19.09
C GLY A 132 12.61 -0.66 18.55
N ALA A 133 12.31 -0.85 17.25
CA ALA A 133 11.25 -0.21 16.44
C ALA A 133 11.41 1.28 16.10
N ALA A 134 12.50 1.95 16.49
CA ALA A 134 12.76 3.35 16.16
C ALA A 134 13.67 3.56 14.94
N ALA A 135 14.16 2.46 14.36
CA ALA A 135 15.09 2.52 13.25
C ALA A 135 14.42 3.00 11.96
N SER A 136 15.14 3.81 11.17
CA SER A 136 14.63 4.29 9.88
C SER A 136 14.51 3.14 8.87
N ALA A 137 13.83 3.40 7.74
CA ALA A 137 13.72 2.44 6.66
C ALA A 137 15.10 2.06 6.09
N GLU A 138 16.00 3.05 5.96
CA GLU A 138 17.36 2.85 5.48
C GLU A 138 18.18 2.00 6.46
N GLU A 139 18.05 2.27 7.76
CA GLU A 139 18.69 1.46 8.80
C GLU A 139 18.09 0.04 8.85
N ALA A 140 16.85 -0.15 8.37
CA ALA A 140 16.20 -1.46 8.27
C ALA A 140 16.62 -2.27 7.06
N ALA A 141 17.20 -1.62 6.05
CA ALA A 141 17.68 -2.29 4.86
C ALA A 141 19.10 -2.85 5.00
N MET A 142 19.87 -2.45 6.02
CA MET A 142 21.28 -2.85 6.19
C MET A 142 21.43 -4.20 6.90
N HIS A 143 22.23 -5.10 6.32
CA HIS A 143 22.49 -6.46 6.81
C HIS A 143 23.99 -6.75 6.94
N LEU A 144 24.35 -7.66 7.84
CA LEU A 144 25.72 -8.10 8.09
C LEU A 144 26.06 -9.29 7.18
N ILE A 145 27.11 -9.14 6.39
CA ILE A 145 27.66 -10.24 5.60
C ILE A 145 28.52 -11.09 6.55
N PRO A 146 28.27 -12.40 6.66
CA PRO A 146 29.07 -13.28 7.52
C PRO A 146 30.52 -13.35 7.01
N GLU A 147 31.48 -13.36 7.94
CA GLU A 147 32.89 -13.54 7.57
C GLU A 147 33.11 -15.01 7.14
N GLU A 148 34.02 -15.26 6.20
CA GLU A 148 34.30 -16.60 5.60
C GLU A 148 34.59 -17.71 6.65
N GLN A 149 34.86 -17.35 7.91
CA GLN A 149 35.22 -18.25 9.00
C GLN A 149 34.00 -18.77 9.81
N ASP A 150 32.81 -18.20 9.64
CA ASP A 150 31.62 -18.54 10.43
C ASP A 150 30.78 -19.69 9.83
N PHE A 151 31.18 -20.26 8.69
CA PHE A 151 30.48 -21.37 8.02
C PHE A 151 30.72 -22.77 8.62
N PHE A 152 31.58 -22.91 9.63
CA PHE A 152 31.83 -24.16 10.36
C PHE A 152 31.49 -24.04 11.84
N GLY A 153 30.19 -24.04 12.16
CA GLY A 153 29.65 -24.12 13.52
C GLY A 153 28.57 -25.18 13.63
#